data_AF-A0A3D9ST59-F1
#
_entry.id   AF-A0A3D9ST59-F1
#
_cell.length_a   1.000
_cell.length_b   1.000
_cell.length_c   1.000
_cell.angle_alpha   90.00
_cell.angle_beta   90.00
_cell.angle_gamma   90.00
#
_symmetry.space_group_name_H-M   'P 1'
#
loop_
_entity.id
_entity.type
_entity.pdbx_description
1 polymer ?
#
loop_
_entity_poly.entity_id
_entity_poly.type
_entity_poly.pdbx_seq_one_letter_code
_entity_poly.pdbx_strand_id
1 'polypeptide(L)'
;MNTPARWLPRLTIACAVVHTVYAFAVMPGTWGDIVRAGVFDGIEGDPEREAALWFLFAGIGFFAIGTLTQVVLRSTGRVPLQIAGYLLLLGVPMSIVEPASGGWLLMGLGVLALVAHRRAEQEADVSRTPAGV
;
A
#
# COMPACT_ATOMS: atom_id res chain seq x y z
N MET A 1 -3.42 -7.28 20.51
CA MET A 1 -3.20 -6.63 19.20
C MET A 1 -3.75 -5.21 19.26
N ASN A 2 -2.90 -4.21 19.07
CA ASN A 2 -3.34 -2.82 19.03
C ASN A 2 -4.23 -2.52 17.80
N THR A 3 -5.14 -1.55 17.93
CA THR A 3 -6.09 -1.16 16.87
C THR A 3 -5.42 -0.84 15.52
N PRO A 4 -4.30 -0.08 15.47
CA PRO A 4 -3.59 0.21 14.22
C PRO A 4 -3.14 -1.03 13.45
N ALA A 5 -2.55 -2.02 14.13
CA ALA A 5 -2.09 -3.25 13.49
C ALA A 5 -3.25 -4.04 12.85
N ARG A 6 -4.43 -4.05 13.48
CA ARG A 6 -5.62 -4.74 12.91
C ARG A 6 -6.13 -4.08 11.64
N TRP A 7 -6.01 -2.75 11.53
CA TRP A 7 -6.55 -1.99 10.40
C TRP A 7 -5.58 -1.89 9.23
N LEU A 8 -4.27 -1.88 9.48
CA LEU A 8 -3.25 -1.76 8.45
C LEU A 8 -3.50 -2.69 7.23
N PRO A 9 -3.54 -4.03 7.36
CA PRO A 9 -3.73 -4.90 6.19
C PRO A 9 -5.08 -4.68 5.50
N ARG A 10 -6.14 -4.38 6.26
CA ARG A 10 -7.48 -4.13 5.70
C ARG A 10 -7.50 -2.85 4.87
N LEU A 11 -6.89 -1.78 5.37
CA LEU A 11 -6.81 -0.50 4.66
C LEU A 11 -5.91 -0.60 3.43
N THR A 12 -4.80 -1.34 3.52
CA THR A 12 -3.93 -1.60 2.35
C THR A 12 -4.69 -2.40 1.28
N ILE A 13 -5.45 -3.43 1.66
CA ILE A 13 -6.29 -4.19 0.71
C ILE A 13 -7.41 -3.32 0.13
N ALA A 14 -8.07 -2.49 0.95
CA ALA A 14 -9.08 -1.57 0.44
C ALA A 14 -8.49 -0.58 -0.58
N CYS A 15 -7.29 -0.05 -0.29
CA CYS A 15 -6.55 0.81 -1.22
C CYS A 15 -6.24 0.08 -2.54
N ALA A 16 -5.82 -1.18 -2.46
CA ALA A 16 -5.58 -2.04 -3.62
C ALA A 16 -6.82 -2.18 -4.50
N VAL A 17 -7.97 -2.51 -3.89
CA VAL A 17 -9.25 -2.62 -4.58
C VAL A 17 -9.63 -1.30 -5.25
N VAL A 18 -9.50 -0.18 -4.54
CA VAL A 18 -9.80 1.14 -5.10
C VAL A 18 -8.94 1.44 -6.32
N HIS A 19 -7.63 1.19 -6.28
CA HIS A 19 -6.74 1.45 -7.42
C HIS A 19 -7.09 0.56 -8.62
N THR A 20 -7.28 -0.75 -8.40
CA THR A 20 -7.64 -1.67 -9.47
C THR A 20 -9.00 -1.33 -10.07
N VAL A 21 -10.01 -1.06 -9.25
CA VAL A 21 -11.35 -0.69 -9.74
C VAL A 21 -11.31 0.66 -10.47
N TYR A 22 -10.55 1.64 -9.97
CA TYR A 22 -10.39 2.93 -10.62
C TYR A 22 -9.89 2.77 -12.07
N ALA A 23 -8.87 1.92 -12.27
CA ALA A 23 -8.30 1.66 -13.59
C ALA A 23 -9.35 1.17 -14.62
N PHE A 24 -10.36 0.39 -14.20
CA PHE A 24 -11.40 -0.11 -15.10
C PHE A 24 -12.65 0.77 -15.16
N ALA A 25 -13.07 1.33 -14.02
CA ALA A 25 -14.32 2.07 -13.91
C ALA A 25 -14.19 3.51 -14.43
N VAL A 26 -13.02 4.13 -14.25
CA VAL A 26 -12.78 5.53 -14.65
C VAL A 26 -12.13 5.60 -16.02
N MET A 27 -11.40 4.56 -16.43
CA MET A 27 -10.67 4.50 -17.70
C MET A 27 -11.13 3.34 -18.61
N PRO A 28 -12.46 3.13 -18.83
CA PRO A 28 -12.96 1.94 -19.51
C PRO A 28 -12.57 1.89 -21.00
N GLY A 29 -12.49 3.04 -21.68
CA GLY A 29 -12.12 3.13 -23.10
C GLY A 29 -10.67 2.74 -23.36
N THR A 30 -9.79 3.12 -22.43
CA THR A 30 -8.34 2.96 -22.51
C THR A 30 -7.90 1.53 -22.73
N TRP A 31 -8.54 0.55 -22.09
CA TRP A 31 -8.20 -0.87 -22.25
C TRP A 31 -8.43 -1.39 -23.67
N GLY A 32 -9.51 -0.92 -24.32
CA GLY A 32 -9.77 -1.24 -25.72
C GLY A 32 -8.73 -0.61 -26.65
N ASP A 33 -8.29 0.60 -26.34
CA ASP A 33 -7.24 1.29 -27.08
C ASP A 33 -5.88 0.61 -26.96
N ILE A 34 -5.52 0.14 -25.76
CA ILE A 34 -4.30 -0.67 -25.52
C ILE A 34 -4.33 -1.93 -26.39
N VAL A 35 -5.45 -2.66 -26.40
CA VAL A 35 -5.58 -3.89 -27.21
C VAL A 35 -5.48 -3.58 -28.70
N ARG A 36 -6.10 -2.49 -29.17
CA ARG A 36 -6.04 -2.05 -30.57
C ARG A 36 -4.64 -1.62 -31.01
N ALA A 37 -3.89 -0.96 -30.12
CA ALA A 37 -2.53 -0.53 -30.38
C ALA A 37 -1.51 -1.68 -30.34
N GLY A 38 -1.91 -2.83 -29.79
CA GLY A 38 -1.04 -3.98 -29.57
C GLY A 38 -0.53 -4.01 -28.13
N VAL A 39 -0.57 -5.18 -27.50
CA VAL A 39 -0.22 -5.33 -26.07
C VAL A 39 1.28 -5.21 -25.78
N PHE A 40 2.12 -5.26 -26.80
CA PHE A 40 3.56 -5.00 -26.69
C PHE A 40 3.81 -3.55 -27.08
N ASP A 41 4.33 -2.77 -26.14
CA ASP A 41 4.68 -1.35 -26.32
C ASP A 41 3.52 -0.40 -26.68
N GLY A 42 2.28 -0.89 -26.78
CA GLY A 42 1.14 -0.07 -27.19
C GLY A 42 0.63 0.95 -26.17
N ILE A 43 1.35 1.13 -25.06
CA ILE A 43 1.08 2.21 -24.09
C ILE A 43 2.06 3.37 -24.21
N GLU A 44 3.20 3.20 -24.91
CA GLU A 44 4.26 4.20 -24.93
C GLU A 44 3.77 5.54 -25.47
N GLY A 45 4.02 6.62 -24.72
CA GLY A 45 3.74 7.99 -25.14
C GLY A 45 2.25 8.37 -25.06
N ASP A 46 1.40 7.50 -24.53
CA ASP A 46 0.00 7.78 -24.22
C ASP A 46 -0.19 7.86 -22.70
N PRO A 47 -0.28 9.07 -22.12
CA PRO A 47 -0.39 9.25 -20.67
C PRO A 47 -1.59 8.56 -20.03
N GLU A 48 -2.69 8.41 -20.77
CA GLU A 48 -3.89 7.77 -20.26
C GLU A 48 -3.70 6.26 -20.17
N ARG A 49 -3.08 5.64 -21.17
CA ARG A 49 -2.74 4.20 -21.13
C ARG A 49 -1.69 3.87 -20.09
N GLU A 50 -0.66 4.72 -19.97
CA GLU A 50 0.37 4.60 -18.94
C GLU A 50 -0.26 4.69 -17.54
N ALA A 51 -1.15 5.66 -17.31
CA ALA A 51 -1.85 5.81 -16.04
C ALA A 51 -2.79 4.61 -15.73
N ALA A 52 -3.54 4.11 -16.71
CA ALA A 52 -4.39 2.93 -16.51
C ALA A 52 -3.57 1.72 -16.06
N LEU A 53 -2.41 1.51 -16.68
CA LEU A 53 -1.49 0.43 -16.34
C LEU A 53 -0.88 0.64 -14.95
N TRP A 54 -0.50 1.89 -14.62
CA TRP A 54 -0.03 2.27 -13.28
C TRP A 54 -1.05 1.92 -12.20
N PHE A 55 -2.31 2.36 -12.32
CA PHE A 55 -3.35 2.08 -11.32
C PHE A 55 -3.60 0.57 -11.16
N LEU A 56 -3.58 -0.20 -12.26
CA LEU A 56 -3.74 -1.65 -12.21
C LEU A 56 -2.60 -2.32 -11.43
N PHE A 57 -1.34 -2.07 -11.81
CA PHE A 57 -0.20 -2.73 -11.17
C PHE A 57 0.06 -2.23 -9.75
N ALA A 58 -0.16 -0.94 -9.48
CA ALA A 58 -0.13 -0.40 -8.12
C ALA A 58 -1.16 -1.13 -7.24
N GLY A 59 -2.39 -1.31 -7.75
CA GLY A 59 -3.43 -2.09 -7.07
C GLY A 59 -2.98 -3.54 -6.76
N ILE A 60 -2.41 -4.25 -7.72
CA ILE A 60 -1.86 -5.61 -7.51
C ILE A 60 -0.74 -5.60 -6.45
N GLY A 61 0.18 -4.64 -6.52
CA GLY A 61 1.26 -4.47 -5.56
C GLY A 61 0.74 -4.22 -4.14
N PHE A 62 -0.26 -3.35 -3.99
CA PHE A 62 -0.88 -3.08 -2.69
C PHE A 62 -1.63 -4.30 -2.16
N PHE A 63 -2.27 -5.08 -3.04
CA PHE A 63 -2.93 -6.31 -2.63
C PHE A 63 -1.92 -7.32 -2.07
N ALA A 64 -0.76 -7.48 -2.74
CA ALA A 64 0.33 -8.31 -2.25
C ALA A 64 0.87 -7.82 -0.90
N ILE A 65 1.15 -6.52 -0.75
CA ILE A 65 1.64 -5.95 0.51
C ILE A 65 0.61 -6.15 1.63
N GLY A 66 -0.67 -5.87 1.37
CA GLY A 66 -1.75 -5.99 2.37
C GLY A 66 -1.94 -7.44 2.84
N THR A 67 -1.96 -8.39 1.92
CA THR A 67 -2.11 -9.81 2.23
C THR A 67 -0.87 -10.39 2.93
N LEU A 68 0.35 -10.05 2.48
CA LEU A 68 1.58 -10.46 3.15
C LEU A 68 1.70 -9.84 4.55
N THR A 69 1.35 -8.56 4.70
CA THR A 69 1.28 -7.91 6.02
C THR A 69 0.30 -8.64 6.93
N GLN A 70 -0.86 -9.06 6.42
CA GLN A 70 -1.82 -9.85 7.18
C GLN A 70 -1.26 -11.20 7.61
N VAL A 71 -0.54 -11.91 6.74
CA VAL A 71 0.10 -13.20 7.04
C VAL A 71 1.17 -13.03 8.12
N VAL A 72 2.05 -12.04 7.99
CA VAL A 72 3.11 -11.77 8.97
C VAL A 72 2.52 -11.35 10.31
N LEU A 73 1.50 -10.50 10.29
CA LEU A 73 0.84 -10.05 11.52
C LEU A 73 0.17 -11.22 12.26
N ARG A 74 -0.47 -12.14 11.54
CA ARG A 74 -1.10 -13.34 12.13
C ARG A 74 -0.08 -14.33 12.68
N SER A 75 1.07 -14.48 12.03
CA SER A 75 2.10 -15.44 12.45
C SER A 75 2.99 -14.91 13.58
N THR A 76 3.25 -13.60 13.62
CA THR A 76 4.20 -13.00 14.58
C THR A 76 3.56 -12.13 15.64
N GLY A 77 2.28 -11.76 15.48
CA GLY A 77 1.57 -10.83 16.35
C GLY A 77 2.00 -9.36 16.21
N ARG A 78 2.96 -9.05 15.33
CA ARG A 78 3.55 -7.71 15.18
C ARG A 78 3.66 -7.28 13.73
N VAL A 79 3.67 -5.97 13.51
CA VAL A 79 3.93 -5.36 12.20
C VAL A 79 5.45 -5.15 12.06
N PRO A 80 6.10 -5.70 11.02
CA PRO A 80 7.51 -5.44 10.76
C PRO A 80 7.74 -3.97 10.39
N LEU A 81 8.81 -3.36 10.92
CA LEU A 81 9.21 -2.00 10.58
C LEU A 81 9.47 -1.82 9.07
N GLN A 82 9.90 -2.89 8.40
CA GLN A 82 10.15 -2.94 6.96
C GLN A 82 8.91 -2.55 6.15
N ILE A 83 7.71 -2.95 6.58
CA ILE A 83 6.46 -2.58 5.91
C ILE A 83 6.25 -1.07 5.95
N ALA A 84 6.51 -0.43 7.10
CA ALA A 84 6.47 1.02 7.21
C ALA A 84 7.51 1.69 6.31
N GLY A 85 8.74 1.16 6.31
CA GLY A 85 9.83 1.65 5.46
C GLY A 85 9.48 1.64 3.98
N TYR A 86 8.99 0.51 3.44
CA TYR A 86 8.61 0.41 2.03
C TYR A 86 7.46 1.35 1.65
N LEU A 87 6.43 1.43 2.49
CA LEU A 87 5.27 2.30 2.23
C LEU A 87 5.65 3.78 2.26
N LEU A 88 6.53 4.20 3.16
CA LEU A 88 7.02 5.58 3.22
C LEU A 88 7.98 5.90 2.07
N LEU A 89 8.89 4.97 1.75
CA LEU A 89 9.86 5.14 0.66
C LEU A 89 9.18 5.23 -0.70
N LEU A 90 8.07 4.53 -0.90
CA LEU A 90 7.24 4.67 -2.10
C LEU A 90 6.34 5.91 -2.03
N GLY A 91 5.65 6.10 -0.91
CA GLY A 91 4.62 7.13 -0.77
C GLY A 91 5.15 8.55 -0.78
N VAL A 92 6.27 8.84 -0.11
CA VAL A 92 6.81 10.20 0.01
C VAL A 92 7.26 10.75 -1.36
N PRO A 93 8.11 10.06 -2.13
CA PRO A 93 8.51 10.56 -3.45
C PRO A 93 7.33 10.69 -4.41
N MET A 94 6.43 9.70 -4.46
CA MET A 94 5.24 9.76 -5.32
C MET A 94 4.34 10.95 -4.95
N SER A 95 4.17 11.24 -3.66
CA SER A 95 3.38 12.39 -3.20
C SER A 95 3.96 13.73 -3.63
N ILE A 96 5.27 13.79 -3.88
CA ILE A 96 5.98 15.01 -4.29
C ILE A 96 6.01 15.13 -5.81
N VAL A 97 6.39 14.05 -6.51
CA VAL A 97 6.59 14.05 -7.97
C VAL A 97 5.25 14.03 -8.71
N GLU A 98 4.30 13.22 -8.25
CA GLU A 98 3.02 13.03 -8.92
C GLU A 98 1.89 12.87 -7.89
N PRO A 99 1.42 13.97 -7.26
CA PRO A 99 0.44 13.90 -6.18
C PRO A 99 -0.88 13.21 -6.58
N ALA A 100 -1.27 13.33 -7.85
CA ALA A 100 -2.47 12.72 -8.41
C ALA A 100 -2.42 11.18 -8.44
N SER A 101 -1.22 10.58 -8.42
CA SER A 101 -1.01 9.12 -8.39
C SER A 101 -1.59 8.43 -7.15
N GLY A 102 -1.93 9.19 -6.10
CA GLY A 102 -2.38 8.63 -4.82
C GLY A 102 -1.25 8.28 -3.85
N GLY A 103 0.01 8.67 -4.13
CA GLY A 103 1.17 8.41 -3.26
C GLY A 103 0.96 8.77 -1.78
N TRP A 104 0.12 9.77 -1.50
CA TRP A 104 -0.21 10.21 -0.14
C TRP A 104 -0.95 9.13 0.67
N LEU A 105 -1.68 8.21 0.02
CA LEU A 105 -2.30 7.05 0.67
C LEU A 105 -1.23 6.09 1.19
N LEU A 106 -0.19 5.81 0.40
CA LEU A 106 0.92 4.95 0.81
C LEU A 106 1.68 5.59 1.97
N MET A 107 1.91 6.90 1.91
CA MET A 107 2.52 7.65 3.00
C MET A 107 1.69 7.50 4.29
N GLY A 108 0.36 7.68 4.22
CA GLY A 108 -0.54 7.49 5.36
C GLY A 108 -0.51 6.06 5.92
N LEU A 109 -0.51 5.04 5.05
CA LEU A 109 -0.37 3.64 5.45
C LEU A 109 0.99 3.34 6.07
N GLY A 110 2.06 3.97 5.58
CA GLY A 110 3.40 3.86 6.13
C GLY A 110 3.50 4.46 7.54
N VAL A 111 2.91 5.63 7.75
CA VAL A 111 2.78 6.23 9.10
C VAL A 111 1.97 5.33 10.01
N LEU A 112 0.85 4.78 9.55
CA LEU A 112 0.03 3.84 10.32
C LEU A 112 0.82 2.58 10.73
N ALA A 113 1.60 2.02 9.81
CA ALA A 113 2.46 0.88 10.06
C ALA A 113 3.56 1.20 11.10
N LEU A 114 4.16 2.39 11.01
CA LEU A 114 5.15 2.86 11.98
C LEU A 114 4.54 3.01 13.37
N VAL A 115 3.36 3.62 13.47
CA VAL A 115 2.63 3.75 14.75
C VAL A 115 2.28 2.37 15.33
N ALA A 116 1.81 1.45 14.49
CA ALA A 116 1.48 0.08 14.91
C ALA A 116 2.71 -0.65 15.48
N HIS A 117 3.86 -0.51 14.82
CA HIS A 117 5.13 -1.08 15.26
C HIS A 117 5.59 -0.48 16.60
N ARG A 118 5.64 0.86 16.71
CA ARG A 118 6.11 1.54 17.93
C ARG A 118 5.27 1.22 19.16
N ARG A 119 3.94 1.10 19.01
CA ARG A 119 3.05 0.70 20.11
C ARG A 119 3.31 -0.73 20.58
N ALA A 120 3.61 -1.65 19.67
CA ALA A 120 3.93 -3.03 20.03
C ALA A 120 5.26 -3.12 20.81
N GLU A 121 6.28 -2.34 20.42
CA GLU A 121 7.56 -2.25 21.15
C GLU A 121 7.36 -1.67 22.56
N GLN A 122 6.54 -0.63 22.72
CA GLN A 122 6.23 -0.04 24.03
C GLN A 122 5.50 -1.02 24.95
N GLU A 123 4.50 -1.75 24.44
CA GLU A 123 3.79 -2.80 25.19
C GLU A 123 4.76 -3.90 25.66
N ALA A 124 5.71 -4.29 24.81
CA ALA A 124 6.74 -5.27 25.17
C ALA A 124 7.71 -4.74 26.23
N ASP A 125 8.14 -3.47 26.15
CA ASP A 125 9.06 -2.86 27.11
C ASP A 125 8.44 -2.72 28.51
N VAL A 126 7.19 -2.26 28.60
CA VAL A 126 6.43 -2.21 29.86
C VAL A 126 6.32 -3.58 30.51
N SER A 127 6.11 -4.64 29.72
CA SER A 127 6.05 -6.01 30.24
C SER A 127 7.39 -6.58 30.72
N ARG A 128 8.52 -6.01 30.26
CA ARG A 128 9.88 -6.44 30.61
C ARG A 128 10.44 -5.71 31.83
N THR A 129 9.91 -4.53 32.15
CA THR A 129 10.30 -3.81 33.36
C THR A 129 9.70 -4.55 34.56
N PRO A 130 10.51 -5.20 35.43
CA PRO A 130 9.97 -5.86 36.59
C PRO A 130 9.29 -4.81 37.46
N ALA A 131 8.07 -5.08 37.90
CA ALA A 131 7.46 -4.34 39.00
C ALA A 131 8.29 -4.62 40.26
N GLY A 132 9.31 -3.81 40.51
CA GLY A 132 10.12 -3.78 41.71
C GLY A 132 10.77 -2.41 41.81
N VAL A 133 10.82 -1.74 42.96
CA VAL A 133 10.63 -2.15 44.36
C VAL A 133 10.08 -0.94 45.11
#